data_AF-A0A2R6GZM3-F1
#
_entry.id   AF-A0A2R6GZM3-F1
#
_cell.length_a   1.000
_cell.length_b   1.000
_cell.length_c   1.000
_cell.angle_alpha   90.00
_cell.angle_beta   90.00
_cell.angle_gamma   90.00
#
_symmetry.space_group_name_H-M   'P 1'
#
loop_
_entity.id
_entity.type
_entity.pdbx_description
1 polymer ?
#
loop_
_entity_poly.entity_id
_entity_poly.type
_entity_poly.pdbx_seq_one_letter_code
_entity_poly.pdbx_strand_id
1 'polypeptide(L)'
;MELFGFEKETLLDLTVNVIPLGIILFFIAAFAVVSPFGLDPVFSGLQFSLMISMFLLLAVLTYYAGRAVEDAERAEEEHATLDDPDGATELADDDESTEDDAELGSDDEGLPEA
;
A
#
# COMPACT_ATOMS: atom_id res chain seq x y z
N MET A 1 -9.72 2.15 8.71
CA MET A 1 -10.23 0.81 8.31
C MET A 1 -9.07 0.04 7.70
N GLU A 2 -8.36 -0.74 8.49
CA GLU A 2 -7.38 -1.72 8.02
C GLU A 2 -8.10 -2.86 7.30
N LEU A 3 -7.52 -3.37 6.22
CA LEU A 3 -8.04 -4.54 5.52
C LEU A 3 -6.90 -5.57 5.48
N PHE A 4 -7.07 -6.70 6.17
CA PHE A 4 -6.06 -7.78 6.26
C PHE A 4 -4.71 -7.37 6.89
N GLY A 5 -4.71 -6.46 7.87
CA GLY A 5 -3.49 -6.07 8.60
C GLY A 5 -2.55 -5.15 7.82
N PHE A 6 -2.99 -4.64 6.66
CA PHE A 6 -2.33 -3.56 5.94
C PHE A 6 -3.27 -2.36 5.81
N GLU A 7 -2.68 -1.18 5.73
CA GLU A 7 -3.38 0.03 5.34
C GLU A 7 -3.91 -0.09 3.90
N LYS A 8 -5.06 0.54 3.63
CA LYS A 8 -5.68 0.50 2.29
C LYS A 8 -4.75 1.04 1.20
N GLU A 9 -3.90 2.00 1.54
CA GLU A 9 -2.92 2.59 0.63
C GLU A 9 -1.79 1.60 0.31
N THR A 10 -1.23 0.94 1.33
CA THR A 10 -0.25 -0.16 1.16
C THR A 10 -0.80 -1.28 0.28
N LEU A 11 -2.02 -1.72 0.54
CA LEU A 11 -2.67 -2.77 -0.25
C LEU A 11 -2.86 -2.33 -1.71
N LEU A 12 -3.22 -1.06 -1.92
CA LEU A 12 -3.37 -0.48 -3.25
C LEU A 12 -2.03 -0.49 -4.00
N ASP A 13 -0.94 -0.04 -3.36
CA ASP A 13 0.39 0.01 -3.97
C ASP A 13 0.94 -1.39 -4.31
N LEU A 14 0.73 -2.36 -3.42
CA LEU A 14 1.12 -3.74 -3.66
C LEU A 14 0.30 -4.34 -4.83
N THR A 15 -1.01 -4.07 -4.86
CA THR A 15 -1.90 -4.56 -5.93
C THR A 15 -1.55 -3.94 -7.28
N VAL A 16 -1.24 -2.65 -7.33
CA VAL A 16 -0.82 -1.94 -8.55
C VAL A 16 0.45 -2.58 -9.15
N ASN A 17 1.36 -3.11 -8.33
CA ASN A 17 2.54 -3.84 -8.80
C ASN A 17 2.25 -5.31 -9.19
N VAL A 18 1.30 -5.97 -8.53
CA VAL A 18 0.89 -7.35 -8.85
C VAL A 18 0.15 -7.44 -10.20
N ILE A 19 -0.60 -6.42 -10.60
CA ILE A 19 -1.34 -6.40 -11.88
C ILE A 19 -0.39 -6.58 -13.09
N PRO A 20 0.68 -5.78 -13.26
CA PRO A 20 1.66 -5.99 -14.32
C PRO A 20 2.28 -7.40 -14.30
N LEU A 21 2.56 -7.94 -13.11
CA LEU A 21 3.11 -9.28 -12.94
C LEU A 21 2.16 -10.36 -13.50
N GLY A 22 0.87 -10.24 -13.22
CA GLY A 22 -0.18 -11.11 -13.76
C GLY A 22 -0.29 -11.01 -15.30
N ILE A 23 -0.22 -9.80 -15.85
CA ILE A 23 -0.27 -9.58 -17.30
C ILE A 23 0.94 -10.23 -17.99
N ILE A 24 2.15 -10.02 -17.47
CA ILE A 24 3.36 -10.63 -18.05
C ILE A 24 3.29 -12.16 -17.98
N LEU A 25 2.86 -12.72 -16.85
CA LEU A 25 2.68 -14.17 -16.70
C LEU A 25 1.68 -14.73 -17.71
N PHE A 26 0.55 -14.03 -17.91
CA PHE A 26 -0.44 -14.40 -18.91
C PHE A 26 0.17 -14.45 -20.31
N PHE A 27 0.95 -13.43 -20.71
CA PHE A 27 1.58 -13.40 -22.03
C PHE A 27 2.69 -14.44 -22.19
N ILE A 28 3.46 -14.72 -21.14
CA ILE A 28 4.42 -15.84 -21.14
C ILE A 28 3.68 -17.15 -21.45
N ALA A 29 2.58 -17.42 -20.77
CA ALA A 29 1.78 -18.63 -21.00
C ALA A 29 1.14 -18.63 -22.40
N ALA A 30 0.55 -17.50 -22.83
CA ALA A 30 -0.06 -17.37 -24.14
C ALA A 30 0.95 -17.62 -25.26
N PHE A 31 2.16 -17.06 -25.17
CA PHE A 31 3.20 -17.25 -26.18
C PHE A 31 3.90 -18.60 -26.11
N ALA A 32 3.83 -19.29 -24.97
CA ALA A 32 4.26 -20.68 -24.88
C ALA A 32 3.33 -21.63 -25.67
N VAL A 33 2.04 -21.30 -25.76
CA VAL A 33 1.04 -22.07 -26.52
C VAL A 33 0.95 -21.61 -27.98
N VAL A 34 0.96 -20.30 -28.21
CA VAL A 34 0.84 -19.67 -29.53
C VAL A 34 2.13 -18.94 -29.84
N SER A 35 2.98 -19.52 -30.68
CA SER A 35 4.24 -18.87 -31.05
C SER A 35 4.03 -17.83 -32.17
N PRO A 36 4.24 -16.52 -31.89
CA PRO A 36 4.10 -15.48 -32.90
C PRO A 36 5.29 -15.41 -33.89
N PHE A 37 6.48 -15.85 -33.46
CA PHE A 37 7.72 -15.78 -34.25
C PHE A 37 8.27 -17.17 -34.63
N GLY A 38 7.50 -18.24 -34.45
CA GLY A 38 7.91 -19.61 -34.72
C GLY A 38 8.85 -20.20 -33.65
N LEU A 39 9.58 -21.26 -34.00
CA LEU A 39 10.51 -21.95 -33.10
C LEU A 39 11.97 -21.52 -33.31
N ASP A 40 12.20 -20.36 -33.91
CA ASP A 40 13.55 -19.82 -34.02
C ASP A 40 14.12 -19.57 -32.61
N PRO A 41 15.22 -20.24 -32.23
CA PRO A 41 15.74 -20.19 -30.86
C PRO A 41 16.25 -18.80 -30.48
N VAL A 42 16.70 -17.99 -31.44
CA VAL A 42 17.21 -16.64 -31.17
C VAL A 42 16.04 -15.70 -30.87
N PHE A 43 15.03 -15.67 -31.73
CA PHE A 43 13.88 -14.78 -31.55
C PHE A 43 13.02 -15.18 -30.35
N SER A 44 12.71 -16.47 -30.21
CA SER A 44 11.95 -16.98 -29.06
C SER A 44 12.74 -16.80 -27.76
N GLY A 45 14.05 -17.06 -27.78
CA GLY A 45 14.93 -16.86 -26.62
C GLY A 45 14.93 -15.39 -26.17
N LEU A 46 15.07 -14.45 -27.12
CA LEU A 46 15.04 -13.03 -26.81
C LEU A 46 13.68 -12.60 -26.24
N GLN A 47 12.57 -13.02 -26.87
CA GLN A 47 11.22 -12.72 -26.40
C GLN A 47 11.00 -13.18 -24.95
N PHE A 48 11.27 -14.45 -24.65
CA PHE A 48 11.10 -14.98 -23.29
C PHE A 48 12.11 -14.38 -22.31
N SER A 49 13.35 -14.10 -22.73
CA SER A 49 14.34 -13.47 -21.84
C SER A 49 13.91 -12.08 -21.39
N LEU A 50 13.33 -11.27 -22.29
CA LEU A 50 12.83 -9.94 -21.98
C LEU A 50 11.60 -10.00 -21.06
N MET A 51 10.66 -10.89 -21.35
CA MET A 51 9.47 -11.05 -20.51
C MET A 51 9.81 -11.61 -19.12
N ILE A 52 10.63 -12.67 -19.06
CA ILE A 52 11.03 -13.31 -17.79
C ILE A 52 11.89 -12.37 -16.97
N SER A 53 12.82 -11.64 -17.58
CA SER A 53 13.61 -10.65 -16.83
C SER A 53 12.71 -9.57 -16.24
N MET A 54 11.77 -9.00 -17.01
CA MET A 54 10.82 -8.03 -16.48
C MET A 54 9.92 -8.61 -15.39
N PHE A 55 9.43 -9.83 -15.56
CA PHE A 55 8.67 -10.52 -14.53
C PHE A 55 9.47 -10.67 -13.24
N LEU A 56 10.71 -11.16 -13.32
CA LEU A 56 11.55 -11.41 -12.14
C LEU A 56 11.98 -10.12 -11.46
N LEU A 57 12.44 -9.12 -12.22
CA LEU A 57 12.84 -7.84 -11.65
C LEU A 57 11.68 -7.17 -10.92
N LEU A 58 10.49 -7.14 -11.54
CA LEU A 58 9.30 -6.57 -10.91
C LEU A 58 8.83 -7.40 -9.71
N ALA A 59 8.86 -8.73 -9.80
CA ALA A 59 8.50 -9.61 -8.68
C ALA A 59 9.39 -9.37 -7.46
N VAL A 60 10.70 -9.26 -7.70
CA VAL A 60 11.68 -8.95 -6.65
C VAL A 60 11.39 -7.58 -6.04
N LEU A 61 11.16 -6.55 -6.87
CA LEU A 61 10.86 -5.21 -6.38
C LEU A 61 9.55 -5.16 -5.58
N THR A 62 8.52 -5.85 -6.05
CA THR A 62 7.21 -5.97 -5.39
C THR A 62 7.36 -6.65 -4.02
N TYR A 63 8.16 -7.71 -3.95
CA TYR A 63 8.43 -8.41 -2.70
C TYR A 63 9.18 -7.52 -1.69
N TYR A 64 10.21 -6.81 -2.15
CA TYR A 64 10.95 -5.88 -1.28
C TYR A 64 10.08 -4.70 -0.83
N ALA A 65 9.22 -4.17 -1.70
CA ALA A 65 8.27 -3.12 -1.32
C ALA A 65 7.32 -3.61 -0.23
N GLY A 66 6.69 -4.79 -0.39
CA GLY A 66 5.81 -5.35 0.63
C GLY A 66 6.54 -5.60 1.96
N ARG A 67 7.73 -6.18 1.90
CA ARG A 67 8.52 -6.46 3.11
C ARG A 67 9.01 -5.20 3.83
N ALA A 68 9.40 -4.16 3.09
CA ALA A 68 9.81 -2.90 3.67
C ALA A 68 8.65 -2.19 4.41
N VAL A 69 7.41 -2.37 3.93
CA VAL A 69 6.23 -1.80 4.60
C VAL A 69 5.89 -2.57 5.88
N GLU A 70 5.89 -3.91 5.86
CA GLU A 70 5.71 -4.72 7.07
C GLU A 70 6.71 -4.34 8.19
N ASP A 71 7.98 -4.10 7.82
CA ASP A 71 9.02 -3.70 8.75
C ASP A 71 8.79 -2.27 9.29
N ALA A 72 8.23 -1.36 8.48
CA ALA A 72 7.93 0.02 8.88
C ALA A 72 6.72 0.11 9.82
N GLU A 73 5.61 -0.56 9.48
CA GLU A 73 4.40 -0.61 10.31
C GLU A 73 4.70 -1.18 11.71
N ARG A 74 5.53 -2.23 11.78
CA ARG A 74 5.99 -2.80 13.07
C ARG A 74 6.80 -1.82 13.92
N ALA A 75 7.63 -0.99 13.30
CA ALA A 75 8.45 -0.01 14.02
C ALA A 75 7.62 1.14 14.59
N GLU A 76 6.54 1.53 13.90
CA GLU A 76 5.58 2.54 14.37
C GLU A 76 4.77 2.02 15.57
N GLU A 77 4.32 0.77 15.55
CA GLU A 77 3.68 0.13 16.71
C GLU A 77 4.59 0.12 17.95
N GLU A 78 5.86 -0.25 17.79
CA GLU A 78 6.82 -0.28 18.91
C GLU A 78 7.07 1.12 19.49
N HIS A 79 7.17 2.15 18.64
CA HIS A 79 7.34 3.54 19.10
C HIS A 79 6.08 4.06 19.81
N ALA A 80 4.88 3.72 19.33
CA ALA A 80 3.62 4.10 19.99
C ALA A 80 3.51 3.50 21.40
N THR A 81 4.05 2.30 21.64
CA THR A 81 4.04 1.68 22.98
C THR A 81 5.06 2.25 23.97
N LEU A 82 6.04 3.04 23.50
CA LEU A 82 7.11 3.60 24.34
C LEU A 82 6.81 5.02 24.83
N ASP A 83 5.84 5.72 24.22
CA ASP A 83 5.39 7.05 24.64
C ASP A 83 4.28 7.02 25.72
N ASP A 84 3.83 5.84 26.16
CA ASP A 84 2.87 5.68 27.28
C ASP A 84 3.52 5.03 28.52
N PRO A 85 4.07 5.82 29.46
CA PRO A 85 4.58 5.29 30.72
C PRO A 85 3.49 4.95 31.77
N ASP A 86 2.19 5.10 31.50
CA ASP A 86 1.13 4.95 32.54
C ASP A 86 -0.12 4.15 32.11
N GLY A 87 -0.04 3.33 31.05
CA GLY A 87 -1.15 2.51 30.52
C GLY A 87 -1.57 1.27 31.36
N ALA A 88 -1.49 1.32 32.69
CA ALA A 88 -2.21 0.36 33.52
C ALA A 88 -3.61 0.93 33.80
N THR A 89 -4.64 0.32 33.17
CA THR A 89 -6.09 0.44 33.44
C THR A 89 -6.88 1.53 32.70
N GLU A 90 -7.55 1.13 31.62
CA GLU A 90 -8.92 1.51 31.16
C GLU A 90 -9.17 0.63 29.92
N LEU A 91 -10.11 -0.32 29.77
CA LEU A 91 -11.52 -0.45 30.15
C LEU A 91 -12.38 0.75 29.74
N ALA A 92 -12.80 0.78 28.47
CA ALA A 92 -14.04 1.38 27.93
C ALA A 92 -13.95 1.21 26.39
N ASP A 93 -14.75 0.42 25.67
CA ASP A 93 -16.21 0.51 25.44
C ASP A 93 -16.73 1.95 25.21
N ASP A 94 -17.61 2.09 24.21
CA ASP A 94 -18.35 3.26 23.73
C ASP A 94 -17.57 4.24 22.82
N ASP A 95 -17.86 4.28 21.52
CA ASP A 95 -19.04 4.91 20.89
C ASP A 95 -19.15 6.40 21.23
N GLU A 96 -18.52 7.26 20.42
CA GLU A 96 -19.18 8.50 20.04
C GLU A 96 -18.59 9.08 18.75
N SER A 97 -19.41 9.05 17.70
CA SER A 97 -19.39 10.01 16.61
C SER A 97 -19.69 11.42 17.15
N THR A 98 -18.77 12.36 17.01
CA THR A 98 -19.13 13.78 16.90
C THR A 98 -18.20 14.46 15.89
N GLU A 99 -18.75 14.62 14.68
CA GLU A 99 -18.31 15.59 13.70
C GLU A 99 -18.83 16.99 14.07
N ASP A 100 -18.12 17.99 13.54
CA ASP A 100 -18.61 19.32 13.13
C ASP A 100 -18.24 20.53 14.02
N ASP A 101 -17.13 21.14 13.61
CA ASP A 101 -16.93 22.57 13.31
C ASP A 101 -17.80 23.62 14.02
N ALA A 102 -17.12 24.52 14.75
CA ALA A 102 -17.53 25.92 14.83
C ALA A 102 -16.29 26.82 14.96
N GLU A 103 -16.12 27.67 13.95
CA GLU A 103 -14.96 28.51 13.69
C GLU A 103 -14.66 29.57 14.76
N LEU A 104 -13.35 29.80 14.95
CA LEU A 104 -12.76 30.99 15.55
C LEU A 104 -12.74 32.13 14.51
N GLY A 105 -13.31 33.30 14.82
CA GLY A 105 -13.13 34.48 13.98
C GLY A 105 -13.76 35.79 14.44
N SER A 106 -12.90 36.68 14.93
CA SER A 106 -12.97 38.17 14.93
C SER A 106 -13.96 38.91 15.84
N ASP A 107 -13.39 39.47 16.93
CA ASP A 107 -13.29 40.91 17.24
C ASP A 107 -14.41 41.86 16.76
N ASP A 108 -15.17 42.42 17.71
CA ASP A 108 -15.67 43.79 17.65
C ASP A 108 -15.98 44.33 19.08
N GLU A 109 -15.10 45.20 19.57
CA GLU A 109 -15.33 46.03 20.76
C GLU A 109 -16.43 47.06 20.46
N GLY A 110 -17.60 46.90 21.08
CA GLY A 110 -18.71 47.86 20.97
C GLY A 110 -19.45 48.04 22.29
N LEU A 111 -18.90 48.89 23.18
CA LEU A 111 -19.67 49.48 24.29
C LEU A 111 -20.86 50.27 23.73
N PRO A 112 -22.01 50.24 24.42
CA PRO A 112 -22.53 51.53 24.88
C PRO A 112 -23.05 51.53 26.32
N GLU A 113 -22.92 52.72 26.90
CA GLU A 113 -23.43 53.20 28.17
C GLU A 113 -24.96 53.13 28.28
N ALA A 114 -25.47 52.87 29.49
CA ALA A 114 -26.50 53.66 30.21
C ALA A 114 -26.94 52.95 31.51
#